data_AF-A0A3N0VDS5-F1
#
_entry.id   AF-A0A3N0VDS5-F1
#
_cell.length_a   1.000
_cell.length_b   1.000
_cell.length_c   1.000
_cell.angle_alpha   90.00
_cell.angle_beta   90.00
_cell.angle_gamma   90.00
#
_symmetry.space_group_name_H-M   'P 1'
#
loop_
_entity.id
_entity.type
_entity.pdbx_description
1 polymer ?
#
loop_
_entity_poly.entity_id
_entity_poly.type
_entity_poly.pdbx_seq_one_letter_code
_entity_poly.pdbx_strand_id
1 'polypeptide(L)' 'MKPVLIAALLLPLAACQPNAEPKKVDDTQGRAETQGIRNTEAIGYAGDAIANKVDGALDANDQRKDALDAQLKAAEQPQ' A
#
# COMPACT_ATOMS: atom_id res chain seq x y z
N MET A 1 59.91 12.03 5.36
CA MET A 1 59.18 10.95 6.06
C MET A 1 57.92 11.58 6.69
N LYS A 2 56.86 11.77 5.89
CA LYS A 2 55.53 11.15 6.05
C LYS A 2 54.91 11.25 7.47
N PRO A 3 54.11 12.30 7.72
CA PRO A 3 52.93 12.20 8.59
C PRO A 3 51.68 12.62 7.81
N VAL A 4 51.45 12.06 6.61
CA VAL A 4 50.27 12.38 5.77
C VAL A 4 49.32 11.18 5.64
N LEU A 5 49.68 10.02 6.19
CA LEU A 5 48.96 8.76 5.95
C LEU A 5 47.90 8.38 7.01
N ILE A 6 47.71 9.16 8.08
CA ILE A 6 46.82 8.76 9.19
C ILE A 6 45.40 9.35 9.08
N ALA A 7 45.19 10.39 8.27
CA ALA A 7 43.86 11.02 8.14
C ALA A 7 42.88 10.28 7.23
N ALA A 8 43.33 9.29 6.46
CA ALA A 8 42.49 8.60 5.46
C ALA A 8 41.62 7.46 6.03
N LEU A 9 41.82 7.06 7.29
CA LEU A 9 41.16 5.87 7.87
C LEU A 9 39.82 6.15 8.56
N LEU A 10 39.41 7.42 8.70
CA LEU A 10 38.19 7.82 9.43
C LEU A 10 36.97 8.06 8.50
N LEU A 11 37.14 7.91 7.19
CA LEU A 11 36.06 8.10 6.21
C LEU A 11 34.98 6.99 6.13
N PRO A 12 35.12 5.74 6.66
CA PRO A 12 34.07 4.74 6.43
C PRO A 12 32.88 4.86 7.39
N LEU A 13 32.94 5.67 8.46
CA LEU A 13 31.84 5.78 9.43
C LEU A 13 30.66 6.65 8.92
N ALA A 14 30.82 7.39 7.83
CA ALA A 14 29.75 8.23 7.27
C ALA A 14 28.80 7.46 6.32
N ALA A 15 29.07 6.18 6.03
CA ALA A 15 28.24 5.37 5.13
C ALA A 15 27.02 4.74 5.81
N CYS A 16 26.91 4.81 7.15
CA CYS A 16 25.70 4.43 7.87
C CYS A 16 24.71 5.59 7.87
N GLN A 17 24.05 5.81 6.74
CA GLN A 17 22.85 6.65 6.74
C GLN A 17 21.78 5.97 7.59
N PRO A 18 21.17 6.66 8.57
CA PRO A 18 20.03 6.11 9.28
C PRO A 18 18.97 5.75 8.25
N ASN A 19 18.48 4.51 8.35
CA ASN A 19 17.44 3.98 7.49
C ASN A 19 16.28 4.99 7.45
N ALA A 20 15.83 5.38 6.26
CA ALA A 20 14.77 6.38 6.11
C ALA A 20 13.58 5.97 6.99
N GLU A 21 13.06 6.91 7.78
CA GLU A 21 11.92 6.62 8.64
C GLU A 21 10.78 6.05 7.78
N PRO A 22 10.11 4.96 8.23
CA PRO A 22 9.04 4.35 7.49
C PRO A 22 7.99 5.41 7.19
N LYS A 23 7.70 5.60 5.90
CA LYS A 23 6.75 6.62 5.43
C LYS A 23 5.39 6.32 6.07
N LYS A 24 4.87 7.27 6.85
CA LYS A 24 3.56 7.12 7.47
C LYS A 24 2.51 6.98 6.37
N VAL A 25 1.75 5.89 6.40
CA VAL A 25 0.58 5.70 5.52
C VAL A 25 -0.51 6.65 6.02
N ASP A 26 -1.14 7.38 5.11
CA ASP A 26 -2.27 8.25 5.47
C ASP A 26 -3.50 7.36 5.72
N ASP A 27 -3.98 7.34 6.96
CA ASP A 27 -4.98 6.39 7.48
C ASP A 27 -6.41 6.60 6.89
N THR A 28 -6.56 7.40 5.83
CA THR A 28 -7.86 7.89 5.36
C THR A 28 -8.28 7.42 3.96
N GLN A 29 -7.47 6.66 3.23
CA GLN A 29 -7.78 6.25 1.85
C GLN A 29 -8.24 4.81 1.69
N GLY A 30 -9.30 4.58 0.90
CA GLY A 30 -9.77 3.24 0.50
C GLY A 30 -10.77 2.58 1.45
N ARG A 31 -11.18 1.35 1.15
CA ARG A 31 -12.18 0.60 1.93
C ARG A 31 -11.56 0.14 3.26
N ALA A 32 -12.38 0.03 4.31
CA ALA A 32 -11.91 -0.38 5.65
C ALA A 32 -11.16 -1.72 5.62
N GLU A 33 -11.61 -2.65 4.79
CA GLU A 33 -11.01 -3.96 4.60
C GLU A 33 -9.68 -3.97 3.81
N THR A 34 -9.32 -2.91 3.09
CA THR A 34 -8.03 -2.80 2.40
C THR A 34 -7.00 -1.93 3.12
N GLN A 35 -7.39 -1.28 4.23
CA GLN A 35 -6.48 -0.46 5.06
C GLN A 35 -5.24 -1.23 5.52
N GLY A 36 -5.41 -2.49 5.95
CA GLY A 36 -4.28 -3.33 6.39
C GLY A 36 -3.24 -3.58 5.29
N ILE A 37 -3.64 -3.58 4.01
CA ILE A 37 -2.74 -3.74 2.87
C ILE A 37 -1.94 -2.45 2.65
N ARG A 38 -2.58 -1.29 2.79
CA ARG A 38 -1.93 0.02 2.64
C ARG A 38 -0.81 0.21 3.64
N ASN A 39 -0.99 -0.28 4.87
CA ASN A 39 0.02 -0.25 5.92
C ASN A 39 1.36 -0.90 5.52
N THR A 40 1.36 -1.80 4.53
CA THR A 40 2.59 -2.43 4.03
C THR A 40 3.48 -1.48 3.20
N GLU A 41 2.94 -0.35 2.74
CA GLU A 41 3.71 0.71 2.06
C GLU A 41 4.79 1.31 2.97
N ALA A 42 4.49 1.45 4.28
CA ALA A 42 5.44 1.97 5.26
C ALA A 42 6.72 1.13 5.40
N ILE A 43 6.64 -0.16 5.06
CA ILE A 43 7.78 -1.10 5.16
C ILE A 43 8.35 -1.49 3.78
N GLY A 44 7.97 -0.76 2.72
CA GLY A 44 8.59 -0.86 1.39
C GLY A 44 7.94 -1.88 0.44
N TYR A 45 6.77 -2.43 0.77
CA TYR A 45 5.96 -3.16 -0.20
C TYR A 45 5.06 -2.20 -0.98
N ALA A 46 4.60 -2.60 -2.16
CA ALA A 46 3.66 -1.81 -2.97
C ALA A 46 2.22 -1.89 -2.42
N GLY A 47 2.04 -1.55 -1.15
CA GLY A 47 0.80 -1.66 -0.41
C GLY A 47 -0.34 -0.87 -1.04
N ASP A 48 -0.09 0.37 -1.45
CA ASP A 48 -1.11 1.23 -2.05
C ASP A 48 -1.59 0.69 -3.41
N ALA A 49 -0.66 0.25 -4.25
CA ALA A 49 -0.99 -0.30 -5.56
C ALA A 49 -1.80 -1.59 -5.47
N ILE A 50 -1.47 -2.45 -4.49
CA ILE A 50 -2.22 -3.67 -4.22
C ILE A 50 -3.61 -3.33 -3.68
N ALA A 51 -3.70 -2.46 -2.67
CA ALA A 51 -4.97 -2.05 -2.08
C ALA A 51 -5.91 -1.42 -3.12
N ASN A 52 -5.40 -0.56 -4.02
CA ASN A 52 -6.19 0.03 -5.10
C ASN A 52 -6.76 -1.00 -6.07
N LYS A 53 -5.99 -2.05 -6.40
CA LYS A 53 -6.47 -3.15 -7.25
C LYS A 53 -7.54 -3.97 -6.55
N VAL A 54 -7.37 -4.23 -5.25
CA VAL A 54 -8.34 -4.97 -4.44
C VAL A 54 -9.64 -4.17 -4.28
N ASP A 55 -9.55 -2.88 -3.97
CA ASP A 55 -10.70 -1.97 -3.91
C ASP A 55 -11.50 -2.00 -5.22
N GLY A 56 -10.82 -1.83 -6.36
CA GLY A 56 -11.50 -1.87 -7.66
C GLY A 56 -12.16 -3.21 -7.99
N ALA A 57 -11.58 -4.34 -7.52
CA ALA A 57 -12.20 -5.66 -7.69
C ALA A 57 -13.44 -5.84 -6.81
N LEU A 58 -13.43 -5.28 -5.60
CA LEU A 58 -14.55 -5.31 -4.66
C LEU A 58 -15.69 -4.42 -5.15
N ASP A 59 -15.39 -3.22 -5.62
CA ASP A 59 -16.39 -2.32 -6.22
C ASP A 59 -17.07 -2.96 -7.45
N ALA A 60 -16.30 -3.62 -8.31
CA ALA A 60 -16.85 -4.35 -9.45
C ALA A 60 -17.72 -5.55 -9.02
N ASN A 61 -17.39 -6.19 -7.89
CA ASN A 61 -18.19 -7.28 -7.34
C ASN A 61 -19.53 -6.78 -6.79
N ASP A 62 -19.50 -5.67 -6.04
CA ASP A 62 -20.71 -5.04 -5.49
C ASP A 62 -21.66 -4.63 -6.62
N GLN A 63 -21.14 -3.99 -7.67
CA GLN A 63 -21.94 -3.64 -8.85
C GLN A 63 -22.59 -4.86 -9.53
N ARG A 64 -21.84 -5.96 -9.66
CA ARG A 64 -22.37 -7.20 -10.23
C ARG A 64 -23.44 -7.82 -9.34
N LYS A 65 -23.27 -7.77 -8.02
CA LYS A 65 -24.26 -8.27 -7.06
C LYS A 65 -25.55 -7.48 -7.17
N ASP A 66 -25.46 -6.15 -7.20
CA ASP A 66 -26.62 -5.26 -7.31
C ASP A 66 -27.38 -5.50 -8.62
N ALA A 67 -26.66 -5.70 -9.73
CA ALA A 67 -27.27 -6.05 -11.02
C ALA A 67 -27.98 -7.40 -10.99
N LEU A 68 -27.44 -8.39 -10.26
CA LEU A 68 -28.05 -9.70 -10.10
C LEU A 68 -29.30 -9.61 -9.21
N ASP A 69 -29.22 -8.89 -8.09
CA ASP A 69 -30.33 -8.67 -7.17
C ASP A 69 -31.50 -7.95 -7.88
N ALA A 70 -31.20 -6.99 -8.77
CA ALA A 70 -32.21 -6.32 -9.58
C ALA A 70 -32.91 -7.28 -10.56
N GLN A 71 -32.15 -8.16 -11.22
CA GLN A 71 -32.71 -9.17 -12.14
C GLN A 71 -33.58 -10.19 -11.40
N LEU A 72 -33.15 -10.65 -10.22
CA LEU A 72 -33.93 -11.57 -9.39
C LEU A 72 -35.24 -10.94 -8.95
N LYS A 73 -35.20 -9.70 -8.45
CA LYS A 73 -36.43 -8.96 -8.08
C LYS A 73 -37.39 -8.79 -9.26
N ALA A 74 -36.89 -8.52 -10.46
CA ALA A 74 -37.72 -8.41 -11.65
C ALA A 74 -38.35 -9.74 -12.06
N ALA A 75 -37.62 -10.86 -11.90
CA ALA A 75 -38.12 -12.19 -12.18
C ALA A 75 -39.13 -12.71 -11.14
N GLU A 76 -39.06 -12.22 -9.89
CA GLU A 76 -39.96 -12.59 -8.79
C GLU A 76 -41.31 -11.84 -8.80
N GLN A 77 -41.45 -10.76 -9.59
CA GLN A 77 -42.73 -10.04 -9.69
C GLN A 77 -43.72 -10.81 -10.57
N PRO A 78 -44.90 -11.21 -10.05
CA PRO A 78 -45.93 -11.84 -10.87
C PRO A 78 -46.48 -10.83 -11.88
N GLN A 79 -46.71 -11.28 -13.12
CA GLN A 79 -47.34 -10.47 -14.18
C GLN A 79 -48.79 -10.12 -13.85
#